data_AF-A0A2E5LVS2-F1
#
_entry.id   AF-A0A2E5LVS2-F1
#
_cell.length_a   1.000
_cell.length_b   1.000
_cell.length_c   1.000
_cell.angle_alpha   90.00
_cell.angle_beta   90.00
_cell.angle_gamma   90.00
#
_symmetry.space_group_name_H-M   'P 1'
#
loop_
_entity.id
_entity.type
_entity.pdbx_description
1 polymer ?
#
loop_
_entity_poly.entity_id
_entity_poly.type
_entity_poly.pdbx_seq_one_letter_code
_entity_poly.pdbx_strand_id
1 'polypeptide(L)'
;MKINFGLFLFLFATYVSAQGELSSTNEKKNPKKWLESLTYNQSQDIEFYKNIKSGTKLGEYITYDGNSIKLGDTLIIGAPTSSSSYNVGHAWGQSSSSKNIRTGSAIAIGRSSSYQTFATIQLGRPAGVGTVLGAINGYTPSMAGLSFMGEKVIVTQMRASHNGGRKKPLYVKILLGEINGKAFGLNKVLTVLNTELAIEIGELMLKNRSMTRNEAIVKLKEAKDLLDLGLMSSEEFEKMREELKTIILEK
;
A
#
# COMPACT_ATOMS: atom_id res chain seq x y z
N MET A 1 -15.37 -74.95 -33.97
CA MET A 1 -14.90 -73.75 -34.69
C MET A 1 -14.16 -72.88 -33.70
N LYS A 2 -12.82 -72.85 -33.73
CA LYS A 2 -11.99 -72.09 -32.78
C LYS A 2 -11.84 -70.66 -33.30
N ILE A 3 -12.26 -69.67 -32.50
CA ILE A 3 -12.10 -68.25 -32.83
C ILE A 3 -10.95 -67.70 -31.98
N ASN A 4 -9.93 -67.18 -32.65
CA ASN A 4 -8.72 -66.59 -32.09
C ASN A 4 -9.04 -65.33 -31.28
N PHE A 5 -8.79 -65.38 -29.98
CA PHE A 5 -8.98 -64.29 -29.01
C PHE A 5 -7.71 -63.44 -28.80
N GLY A 6 -6.87 -63.31 -29.83
CA GLY A 6 -5.49 -62.82 -29.69
C GLY A 6 -5.20 -61.42 -30.27
N LEU A 7 -6.09 -60.83 -31.07
CA LEU A 7 -5.75 -59.62 -31.84
C LEU A 7 -6.49 -58.34 -31.41
N PHE A 8 -7.44 -58.43 -30.47
CA PHE A 8 -8.21 -57.26 -30.03
C PHE A 8 -7.62 -56.54 -28.80
N LEU A 9 -6.73 -57.20 -28.05
CA LEU A 9 -6.13 -56.59 -26.85
C LEU A 9 -4.96 -55.66 -27.17
N PHE A 10 -4.28 -55.84 -28.31
CA PHE A 10 -3.12 -55.03 -28.68
C PHE A 10 -3.48 -53.68 -29.31
N LEU A 11 -4.68 -53.52 -29.87
CA LEU A 11 -5.15 -52.24 -30.42
C LEU A 11 -5.75 -51.29 -29.37
N PHE A 12 -6.17 -51.82 -28.22
CA PHE A 12 -6.64 -50.98 -27.11
C PHE A 12 -5.49 -50.40 -26.29
N ALA A 13 -4.37 -51.11 -26.17
CA ALA A 13 -3.20 -50.66 -25.41
C ALA A 13 -2.46 -49.49 -26.09
N THR A 14 -2.45 -49.41 -27.42
CA THR A 14 -1.88 -48.26 -28.15
C THR A 14 -2.80 -47.04 -28.19
N TYR A 15 -4.13 -47.23 -28.11
CA TYR A 15 -5.06 -46.09 -28.05
C TYR A 15 -5.03 -45.40 -26.67
N VAL A 16 -4.82 -46.16 -25.60
CA VAL A 16 -4.72 -45.61 -24.24
C VAL A 16 -3.41 -44.83 -24.02
N SER A 17 -2.32 -45.16 -24.72
CA SER A 17 -1.07 -44.40 -24.61
C SER A 17 -1.04 -43.09 -25.41
N ALA A 18 -1.96 -42.87 -26.36
CA ALA A 18 -2.00 -41.68 -27.22
C ALA A 18 -2.96 -40.57 -26.72
N GLN A 19 -3.70 -40.81 -25.63
CA GLN A 19 -4.52 -39.80 -24.96
C GLN A 19 -3.77 -39.08 -23.81
N GLY A 20 -2.50 -39.45 -23.56
CA GLY A 20 -1.64 -38.84 -22.54
C GLY A 20 -0.99 -37.52 -22.95
N GLU A 21 -1.05 -37.12 -24.23
CA GLU A 21 -0.40 -35.92 -24.74
C GLU A 21 -1.27 -35.27 -25.82
N LEU A 22 -2.37 -34.61 -25.45
CA LEU A 22 -2.89 -33.41 -26.12
C LEU A 22 -4.17 -32.93 -25.40
N SER A 23 -3.98 -32.21 -24.32
CA SER A 23 -4.86 -31.06 -24.04
C SER A 23 -4.07 -30.04 -23.25
N SER A 24 -3.42 -29.14 -23.99
CA SER A 24 -3.12 -27.81 -23.51
C SER A 24 -4.46 -27.15 -23.16
N THR A 25 -4.91 -27.39 -21.93
CA THR A 25 -6.01 -26.65 -21.36
C THR A 25 -5.56 -25.20 -21.30
N ASN A 26 -6.02 -24.43 -22.28
CA ASN A 26 -6.26 -23.00 -22.14
C ASN A 26 -7.33 -22.85 -21.03
N GLU A 27 -6.94 -23.13 -19.79
CA GLU A 27 -7.67 -22.70 -18.63
C GLU A 27 -7.55 -21.19 -18.64
N LYS A 28 -8.60 -20.52 -19.14
CA LYS A 28 -8.77 -19.08 -18.96
C LYS A 28 -8.76 -18.83 -17.46
N LYS A 29 -7.57 -18.59 -16.90
CA LYS A 29 -7.33 -18.31 -15.49
C LYS A 29 -8.23 -17.16 -15.11
N ASN A 30 -9.31 -17.47 -14.41
CA ASN A 30 -10.18 -16.48 -13.82
C ASN A 30 -9.29 -15.68 -12.85
N PRO A 31 -9.07 -14.37 -13.05
CA PRO A 31 -8.12 -13.65 -12.22
C PRO A 31 -8.63 -13.70 -10.78
N LYS A 32 -7.81 -14.28 -9.88
CA LYS A 32 -8.15 -14.45 -8.47
C LYS A 32 -8.60 -13.10 -7.89
N LYS A 33 -9.86 -13.02 -7.45
CA LYS A 33 -10.42 -11.83 -6.76
C LYS A 33 -9.85 -11.65 -5.35
N TRP A 34 -9.24 -12.70 -4.82
CA TRP A 34 -8.62 -12.78 -3.51
C TRP A 34 -7.25 -13.44 -3.63
N LEU A 35 -6.24 -12.84 -3.02
CA LEU A 35 -4.88 -13.36 -2.92
C LEU A 35 -4.54 -13.51 -1.43
N GLU A 36 -4.03 -14.67 -1.02
CA GLU A 36 -3.72 -14.92 0.38
C GLU A 36 -2.53 -14.08 0.85
N SER A 37 -1.44 -14.08 0.07
CA SER A 37 -0.23 -13.32 0.35
C SER A 37 0.38 -12.76 -0.93
N LEU A 38 1.03 -11.60 -0.83
CA LEU A 38 1.78 -10.95 -1.91
C LEU A 38 3.09 -10.40 -1.35
N THR A 39 4.20 -10.68 -2.02
CA THR A 39 5.47 -10.04 -1.70
C THR A 39 5.71 -8.81 -2.57
N TYR A 40 6.54 -7.88 -2.10
CA TYR A 40 7.01 -6.77 -2.90
C TYR A 40 7.60 -7.25 -4.24
N ASN A 41 8.46 -8.26 -4.23
CA ASN A 41 9.09 -8.78 -5.45
C ASN A 41 8.06 -9.31 -6.46
N GLN A 42 7.04 -10.05 -6.00
CA GLN A 42 5.94 -10.49 -6.85
C GLN A 42 5.13 -9.32 -7.43
N SER A 43 4.94 -8.24 -6.66
CA SER A 43 4.22 -7.06 -7.13
C SER A 43 4.94 -6.32 -8.28
N GLN A 44 6.26 -6.50 -8.38
CA GLN A 44 7.12 -5.91 -9.41
C GLN A 44 7.42 -6.88 -10.57
N ASP A 45 7.19 -8.18 -10.41
CA ASP A 45 7.42 -9.19 -11.45
C ASP A 45 6.33 -9.14 -12.53
N ILE A 46 6.75 -8.93 -13.78
CA ILE A 46 5.90 -8.77 -14.95
C ILE A 46 5.07 -10.02 -15.27
N GLU A 47 5.63 -11.21 -15.05
CA GLU A 47 4.93 -12.47 -15.33
C GLU A 47 3.84 -12.71 -14.29
N PHE A 48 4.12 -12.36 -13.04
CA PHE A 48 3.15 -12.41 -11.96
C PHE A 48 2.04 -11.36 -12.13
N TYR A 49 2.38 -10.06 -12.14
CA TYR A 49 1.39 -9.01 -11.97
C TYR A 49 0.42 -8.89 -13.14
N LYS A 50 0.81 -9.24 -14.36
CA LYS A 50 -0.08 -9.17 -15.55
C LYS A 50 -1.33 -10.03 -15.39
N ASN A 51 -1.24 -11.09 -14.59
CA ASN A 51 -2.30 -12.05 -14.34
C ASN A 51 -3.23 -11.64 -13.17
N ILE A 52 -2.89 -10.58 -12.46
CA ILE A 52 -3.66 -10.07 -11.33
C ILE A 52 -4.64 -9.00 -11.81
N LYS A 53 -5.85 -8.99 -11.26
CA LYS A 53 -6.82 -7.93 -11.56
C LYS A 53 -6.58 -6.73 -10.63
N SER A 54 -6.71 -5.52 -11.16
CA SER A 54 -6.70 -4.32 -10.32
C SER A 54 -7.81 -4.38 -9.27
N GLY A 55 -7.47 -4.08 -8.02
CA GLY A 55 -8.39 -4.15 -6.88
C GLY A 55 -8.57 -5.54 -6.28
N THR A 56 -7.75 -6.53 -6.65
CA THR A 56 -7.71 -7.85 -5.98
C THR A 56 -7.45 -7.66 -4.49
N LYS A 57 -8.26 -8.32 -3.64
CA LYS A 57 -8.14 -8.25 -2.18
C LYS A 57 -6.95 -9.10 -1.69
N LEU A 58 -6.33 -8.68 -0.59
CA LEU A 58 -5.21 -9.41 0.04
C LEU A 58 -5.46 -9.73 1.51
N GLY A 59 -4.96 -10.90 1.93
CA GLY A 59 -4.88 -11.30 3.34
C GLY A 59 -3.60 -10.82 4.03
N GLU A 60 -2.46 -10.97 3.35
CA GLU A 60 -1.12 -10.62 3.84
C GLU A 60 -0.33 -9.87 2.74
N TYR A 61 0.50 -8.92 3.17
CA TYR A 61 1.49 -8.28 2.32
C TYR A 61 2.86 -8.32 2.99
N ILE A 62 3.88 -8.75 2.24
CA ILE A 62 5.27 -8.76 2.68
C ILE A 62 6.00 -7.62 1.97
N THR A 63 6.46 -6.64 2.76
CA THR A 63 7.11 -5.43 2.25
C THR A 63 8.48 -5.72 1.64
N TYR A 64 9.09 -4.73 0.98
CA TYR A 64 10.47 -4.82 0.50
C TYR A 64 11.46 -5.25 1.61
N ASP A 65 11.30 -4.69 2.82
CA ASP A 65 12.13 -5.02 3.99
C ASP A 65 11.75 -6.34 4.69
N GLY A 66 10.87 -7.16 4.09
CA GLY A 66 10.47 -8.45 4.65
C GLY A 66 9.44 -8.39 5.79
N ASN A 67 8.88 -7.22 6.09
CA ASN A 67 7.85 -7.09 7.13
C ASN A 67 6.50 -7.61 6.62
N SER A 68 5.81 -8.38 7.45
CA SER A 68 4.45 -8.85 7.16
C SER A 68 3.42 -7.85 7.70
N ILE A 69 2.41 -7.55 6.87
CA ILE A 69 1.22 -6.76 7.21
C ILE A 69 0.00 -7.62 6.92
N LYS A 70 -0.84 -7.83 7.93
CA LYS A 70 -2.06 -8.64 7.87
C LYS A 70 -3.29 -7.83 8.22
N LEU A 71 -4.45 -8.37 7.85
CA LEU A 71 -5.72 -7.83 8.31
C LEU A 71 -5.83 -7.93 9.84
N GLY A 72 -6.22 -6.83 10.48
CA GLY A 72 -6.29 -6.71 11.93
C GLY A 72 -5.00 -6.20 12.59
N ASP A 73 -3.89 -6.08 11.85
CA ASP A 73 -2.66 -5.52 12.41
C ASP A 73 -2.84 -4.06 12.80
N THR A 74 -2.15 -3.66 13.87
CA THR A 74 -2.10 -2.27 14.32
C THR A 74 -0.87 -1.58 13.74
N LEU A 75 -1.10 -0.49 13.02
CA LEU A 75 -0.08 0.40 12.47
C LEU A 75 -0.14 1.77 13.16
N ILE A 76 0.87 2.60 12.93
CA ILE A 76 0.93 3.97 13.44
C ILE A 76 1.06 4.91 12.26
N ILE A 77 0.29 5.99 12.25
CA ILE A 77 0.45 7.07 11.27
C ILE A 77 1.65 7.92 11.71
N GLY A 78 2.62 8.10 10.82
CA GLY A 78 3.82 8.88 11.09
C GLY A 78 3.64 10.37 10.82
N ALA A 79 4.70 11.04 10.37
CA ALA A 79 4.68 12.48 10.14
C ALA A 79 4.21 12.82 8.71
N PRO A 80 3.39 13.88 8.52
CA PRO A 80 2.99 14.32 7.19
C PRO A 80 4.20 14.87 6.41
N THR A 81 4.28 14.54 5.11
CA THR A 81 5.41 14.96 4.25
C THR A 81 5.04 16.02 3.22
N SER A 82 3.75 16.34 3.08
CA SER A 82 3.26 17.35 2.15
C SER A 82 2.67 18.56 2.88
N SER A 83 2.62 19.69 2.19
CA SER A 83 1.89 20.88 2.64
C SER A 83 0.75 21.15 1.68
N SER A 84 -0.46 21.32 2.22
CA SER A 84 -1.62 21.79 1.47
C SER A 84 -1.96 23.22 1.88
N SER A 85 -2.58 23.98 0.98
CA SER A 85 -3.06 25.34 1.26
C SER A 85 -4.53 25.44 0.93
N TYR A 86 -5.30 26.06 1.83
CA TYR A 86 -6.66 26.51 1.51
C TYR A 86 -6.65 28.04 1.41
N ASN A 87 -7.20 28.54 0.30
CA ASN A 87 -7.47 29.94 0.12
C ASN A 87 -8.90 30.22 0.60
N VAL A 88 -9.05 30.92 1.72
CA VAL A 88 -10.36 31.47 2.10
C VAL A 88 -10.49 32.82 1.41
N GLY A 89 -11.17 32.84 0.27
CA GLY A 89 -11.50 34.07 -0.45
C GLY A 89 -12.82 34.65 0.05
N HIS A 90 -12.78 35.83 0.68
CA HIS A 90 -13.99 36.63 0.87
C HIS A 90 -14.17 37.49 -0.38
N ALA A 91 -15.20 37.21 -1.19
CA ALA A 91 -15.57 38.04 -2.32
C ALA A 91 -16.37 39.25 -1.83
N TRP A 92 -15.78 40.44 -1.84
CA TRP A 92 -16.52 41.70 -1.66
C TRP A 92 -17.04 42.17 -3.02
N GLY A 93 -18.35 42.07 -3.21
CA GLY A 93 -19.03 42.63 -4.38
C GLY A 93 -19.22 44.13 -4.21
N GLN A 94 -18.48 44.95 -4.97
CA GLN A 94 -18.69 46.39 -5.01
C GLN A 94 -19.80 46.68 -6.02
N SER A 95 -21.02 46.89 -5.53
CA SER A 95 -22.16 47.34 -6.36
C SER A 95 -21.94 48.81 -6.73
N SER A 96 -21.61 49.10 -7.99
CA SER A 96 -21.71 50.46 -8.54
C SER A 96 -23.03 50.58 -9.33
N SER A 97 -23.88 51.55 -8.96
CA SER A 97 -25.19 51.82 -9.57
C SER A 97 -25.09 52.48 -10.95
N SER A 98 -24.20 51.99 -11.82
CA SER A 98 -24.04 52.52 -13.17
C SER A 98 -24.45 51.46 -14.18
N LYS A 99 -25.63 51.64 -14.78
CA LYS A 99 -26.36 50.68 -15.62
C LYS A 99 -25.64 50.25 -16.92
N ASN A 100 -24.41 50.72 -17.17
CA ASN A 100 -23.65 50.48 -18.39
C ASN A 100 -22.15 50.15 -18.18
N ILE A 101 -21.71 49.79 -16.98
CA ILE A 101 -20.31 49.36 -16.76
C ILE A 101 -20.27 47.87 -16.43
N ARG A 102 -19.86 47.06 -17.40
CA ARG A 102 -19.47 45.65 -17.22
C ARG A 102 -18.10 45.55 -16.54
N THR A 103 -17.97 45.96 -15.28
CA THR A 103 -16.78 45.63 -14.47
C THR A 103 -17.18 45.41 -13.01
N GLY A 104 -17.80 44.27 -12.74
CA GLY A 104 -17.86 43.69 -11.40
C GLY A 104 -16.61 42.84 -11.15
N SER A 105 -15.43 43.46 -11.10
CA SER A 105 -14.20 42.77 -10.69
C SER A 105 -14.21 42.65 -9.16
N ALA A 106 -14.70 41.52 -8.65
CA ALA A 106 -14.56 41.20 -7.24
C ALA A 106 -13.07 41.03 -6.90
N ILE A 107 -12.55 41.88 -6.02
CA ILE A 107 -11.20 41.70 -5.46
C ILE A 107 -11.34 40.64 -4.35
N ALA A 108 -10.93 39.41 -4.64
CA ALA A 108 -10.83 38.36 -3.65
C ALA A 108 -9.58 38.60 -2.78
N ILE A 109 -9.78 39.06 -1.55
CA ILE A 109 -8.70 39.12 -0.55
C ILE A 109 -8.65 37.76 0.12
N GLY A 110 -7.83 36.86 -0.45
CA GLY A 110 -7.61 35.53 0.11
C GLY A 110 -6.61 35.58 1.27
N ARG A 111 -6.97 35.04 2.44
CA ARG A 111 -5.96 34.61 3.42
C ARG A 111 -5.60 33.17 3.09
N SER A 112 -4.35 32.94 2.70
CA SER A 112 -3.81 31.59 2.51
C SER A 112 -3.26 31.10 3.83
N SER A 113 -3.81 30.01 4.37
CA SER A 113 -3.20 29.28 5.48
C SER A 113 -2.68 27.95 4.94
N SER A 114 -1.38 27.68 5.12
CA SER A 114 -0.79 26.38 4.84
C SER A 114 -0.99 25.45 6.05
N TYR A 115 -1.33 24.19 5.78
CA TYR A 115 -1.44 23.15 6.78
C TYR A 115 -0.76 21.88 6.25
N GLN A 116 -0.15 21.10 7.15
CA GLN A 116 0.56 19.89 6.75
C GLN A 116 -0.42 18.74 6.50
N THR A 117 -0.18 18.00 5.43
CA THR A 117 -0.98 16.87 4.97
C THR A 117 -0.10 15.68 4.63
N PHE A 118 -0.70 14.50 4.65
CA PHE A 118 -0.05 13.29 4.17
C PHE A 118 -0.07 13.24 2.64
N ALA A 119 1.01 12.79 2.01
CA ALA A 119 1.13 12.60 0.57
C ALA A 119 0.51 11.27 0.12
N THR A 120 0.51 10.26 0.99
CA THR A 120 0.09 8.89 0.67
C THR A 120 -1.18 8.45 1.39
N ILE A 121 -1.65 9.22 2.38
CA ILE A 121 -2.84 8.88 3.18
C ILE A 121 -4.01 9.80 2.85
N GLN A 122 -5.05 9.23 2.24
CA GLN A 122 -6.26 9.91 1.83
C GLN A 122 -7.39 9.70 2.84
N LEU A 123 -8.25 10.71 3.03
CA LEU A 123 -9.52 10.53 3.73
C LEU A 123 -10.51 9.74 2.87
N GLY A 124 -11.19 8.76 3.48
CA GLY A 124 -12.22 7.97 2.82
C GLY A 124 -11.67 6.92 1.85
N ARG A 125 -12.53 6.43 0.95
CA ARG A 125 -12.17 5.41 -0.06
C ARG A 125 -11.90 6.08 -1.42
N PRO A 126 -10.85 5.69 -2.16
CA PRO A 126 -10.54 6.27 -3.48
C PRO A 126 -11.68 6.11 -4.51
N ALA A 127 -12.41 4.99 -4.46
CA ALA A 127 -13.56 4.71 -5.32
C ALA A 127 -14.90 4.83 -4.55
N GLY A 128 -14.93 5.62 -3.47
CA GLY A 128 -16.17 5.92 -2.73
C GLY A 128 -17.01 6.97 -3.46
N VAL A 129 -18.32 6.94 -3.26
CA VAL A 129 -19.29 7.87 -3.89
C VAL A 129 -18.86 9.33 -3.70
N GLY A 130 -18.42 9.71 -2.50
CA GLY A 130 -17.94 11.07 -2.21
C GLY A 130 -16.72 11.48 -3.05
N THR A 131 -15.71 10.61 -3.14
CA THR A 131 -14.50 10.87 -3.94
C THR A 131 -14.81 10.97 -5.43
N VAL A 132 -15.67 10.09 -5.95
CA VAL A 132 -16.04 10.07 -7.37
C VAL A 132 -16.87 11.29 -7.75
N LEU A 133 -17.90 11.65 -6.97
CA LEU A 133 -18.71 12.85 -7.22
C LEU A 133 -17.88 14.13 -7.08
N GLY A 134 -16.96 14.18 -6.12
CA GLY A 134 -16.01 15.27 -5.97
C GLY A 134 -15.16 15.45 -7.23
N ALA A 135 -14.57 14.37 -7.75
CA ALA A 135 -13.75 14.41 -8.96
C ALA A 135 -14.53 14.85 -10.21
N ILE A 136 -15.79 14.44 -10.36
CA ILE A 136 -16.68 14.89 -11.46
C ILE A 136 -16.91 16.41 -11.38
N ASN A 137 -17.00 16.95 -10.16
CA ASN A 137 -17.18 18.37 -9.90
C ASN A 137 -15.85 19.15 -9.84
N GLY A 138 -14.72 18.54 -10.23
CA GLY A 138 -13.40 19.18 -10.26
C GLY A 138 -12.70 19.27 -8.90
N TYR A 139 -13.23 18.65 -7.85
CA TYR A 139 -12.59 18.61 -6.53
C TYR A 139 -11.60 17.44 -6.44
N THR A 140 -10.43 17.69 -5.87
CA THR A 140 -9.46 16.64 -5.55
C THR A 140 -9.86 15.90 -4.27
N PRO A 141 -9.50 14.62 -4.14
CA PRO A 141 -9.71 13.88 -2.90
C PRO A 141 -8.96 14.57 -1.73
N SER A 142 -9.63 14.72 -0.59
CA SER A 142 -9.00 15.31 0.59
C SER A 142 -7.97 14.35 1.20
N MET A 143 -6.73 14.82 1.36
CA MET A 143 -5.69 14.10 2.08
C MET A 143 -5.92 14.18 3.60
N ALA A 144 -5.36 13.22 4.33
CA ALA A 144 -5.32 13.28 5.79
C ALA A 144 -4.46 14.47 6.23
N GLY A 145 -4.86 15.16 7.30
CA GLY A 145 -4.12 16.29 7.87
C GLY A 145 -3.25 15.90 9.06
N LEU A 146 -2.40 16.81 9.52
CA LEU A 146 -1.51 16.64 10.68
C LEU A 146 -2.17 16.05 11.94
N SER A 147 -3.47 16.25 12.15
CA SER A 147 -4.22 15.71 13.29
C SER A 147 -4.18 14.19 13.44
N PHE A 148 -3.83 13.46 12.38
CA PHE A 148 -3.72 12.00 12.41
C PHE A 148 -2.32 11.50 12.76
N MET A 149 -1.31 12.38 12.86
CA MET A 149 0.05 11.99 13.23
C MET A 149 0.07 11.34 14.61
N GLY A 150 0.75 10.19 14.72
CA GLY A 150 0.85 9.40 15.94
C GLY A 150 -0.37 8.51 16.23
N GLU A 151 -1.44 8.59 15.43
CA GLU A 151 -2.65 7.80 15.66
C GLU A 151 -2.39 6.31 15.41
N LYS A 152 -2.90 5.48 16.32
CA LYS A 152 -2.84 4.01 16.17
C LYS A 152 -4.07 3.55 15.39
N VAL A 153 -3.84 2.81 14.32
CA VAL A 153 -4.87 2.43 13.36
C VAL A 153 -4.84 0.94 13.08
N ILE A 154 -5.98 0.37 12.67
CA ILE A 154 -6.11 -1.05 12.36
C ILE A 154 -6.22 -1.28 10.85
N VAL A 155 -5.53 -2.30 10.33
CA VAL A 155 -5.65 -2.72 8.94
C VAL A 155 -7.00 -3.41 8.72
N THR A 156 -7.92 -2.73 8.04
CA THR A 156 -9.27 -3.27 7.79
C THR A 156 -9.37 -4.02 6.47
N GLN A 157 -8.64 -3.55 5.44
CA GLN A 157 -8.66 -4.16 4.13
C GLN A 157 -7.38 -3.83 3.37
N MET A 158 -6.88 -4.78 2.57
CA MET A 158 -5.79 -4.56 1.62
C MET A 158 -6.22 -4.89 0.19
N ARG A 159 -5.71 -4.13 -0.77
CA ARG A 159 -5.97 -4.33 -2.21
C ARG A 159 -4.73 -4.08 -3.06
N ALA A 160 -4.42 -4.98 -3.97
CA ALA A 160 -3.39 -4.81 -4.98
C ALA A 160 -4.04 -4.19 -6.21
N SER A 161 -3.45 -3.09 -6.70
CA SER A 161 -3.98 -2.33 -7.82
C SER A 161 -2.85 -1.95 -8.75
N HIS A 162 -3.09 -2.04 -10.06
CA HIS A 162 -2.11 -1.56 -11.02
C HIS A 162 -1.97 -0.05 -10.95
N ASN A 163 -0.75 0.43 -11.15
CA ASN A 163 -0.50 1.84 -11.37
C ASN A 163 -0.92 2.27 -12.78
N GLY A 164 -2.22 2.44 -12.97
CA GLY A 164 -2.83 2.67 -14.28
C GLY A 164 -3.23 1.37 -14.97
N GLY A 165 -2.53 1.01 -16.05
CA GLY A 165 -2.89 -0.14 -16.89
C GLY A 165 -2.35 -1.49 -16.39
N ARG A 166 -2.95 -2.59 -16.85
CA ARG A 166 -2.56 -3.99 -16.50
C ARG A 166 -1.09 -4.35 -16.82
N LYS A 167 -0.40 -3.54 -17.62
CA LYS A 167 1.02 -3.73 -17.97
C LYS A 167 1.98 -3.09 -16.97
N LYS A 168 1.46 -2.39 -15.95
CA LYS A 168 2.26 -1.72 -14.92
C LYS A 168 2.28 -2.55 -13.63
N PRO A 169 3.33 -2.39 -12.79
CA PRO A 169 3.42 -3.05 -11.49
C PRO A 169 2.20 -2.80 -10.59
N LEU A 170 2.05 -3.67 -9.59
CA LEU A 170 1.03 -3.53 -8.56
C LEU A 170 1.56 -2.68 -7.41
N TYR A 171 0.69 -1.84 -6.88
CA TYR A 171 0.86 -1.25 -5.55
C TYR A 171 -0.22 -1.78 -4.62
N VAL A 172 0.12 -1.87 -3.35
CA VAL A 172 -0.82 -2.21 -2.29
C VAL A 172 -1.42 -0.94 -1.72
N LYS A 173 -2.75 -0.95 -1.64
CA LYS A 173 -3.56 0.04 -0.95
C LYS A 173 -4.10 -0.57 0.33
N ILE A 174 -4.01 0.16 1.43
CA ILE A 174 -4.50 -0.28 2.73
C ILE A 174 -5.61 0.65 3.18
N LEU A 175 -6.76 0.09 3.57
CA LEU A 175 -7.79 0.82 4.29
C LEU A 175 -7.54 0.65 5.78
N LEU A 176 -7.39 1.76 6.45
CA LEU A 176 -7.19 1.86 7.88
C LEU A 176 -8.50 2.22 8.56
N GLY A 177 -8.79 1.55 9.67
CA GLY A 177 -9.88 1.86 10.59
C GLY A 177 -9.34 2.40 11.90
N GLU A 178 -10.20 3.03 12.69
CA GLU A 178 -9.88 3.31 14.08
C GLU A 178 -9.95 2.03 14.92
N ILE A 179 -9.10 1.94 15.96
CA ILE A 179 -9.09 0.80 16.88
C ILE A 179 -10.45 0.61 17.56
N ASN A 180 -11.12 1.70 17.90
CA ASN A 180 -12.41 1.68 18.58
C ASN A 180 -13.61 1.48 17.63
N GLY A 181 -13.36 1.25 16.32
CA GLY A 181 -14.41 1.08 15.31
C GLY A 181 -15.18 2.36 14.97
N LYS A 182 -14.74 3.52 15.48
CA LYS A 182 -15.31 4.84 15.16
C LYS A 182 -14.83 5.33 13.79
N ALA A 183 -15.46 6.40 13.30
CA ALA A 183 -15.12 7.01 12.02
C ALA A 183 -14.12 8.15 12.21
N PHE A 184 -13.14 8.24 11.31
CA PHE A 184 -12.23 9.37 11.17
C PHE A 184 -12.97 10.63 10.67
N GLY A 185 -13.61 11.33 11.60
CA GLY A 185 -14.48 12.46 11.30
C GLY A 185 -15.68 12.02 10.45
N LEU A 186 -15.87 12.66 9.30
CA LEU A 186 -16.94 12.29 8.36
C LEU A 186 -16.65 11.00 7.57
N ASN A 187 -15.40 10.52 7.58
CA ASN A 187 -14.96 9.36 6.81
C ASN A 187 -14.77 8.14 7.70
N LYS A 188 -15.38 7.01 7.35
CA LYS A 188 -15.22 5.78 8.16
C LYS A 188 -13.82 5.17 8.14
N VAL A 189 -13.00 5.50 7.14
CA VAL A 189 -11.67 4.90 6.91
C VAL A 189 -10.70 5.93 6.37
N LEU A 190 -9.41 5.69 6.61
CA LEU A 190 -8.32 6.31 5.86
C LEU A 190 -7.82 5.31 4.80
N THR A 191 -7.31 5.79 3.68
CA THR A 191 -6.70 4.93 2.66
C THR A 191 -5.25 5.31 2.43
N VAL A 192 -4.35 4.38 2.68
CA VAL A 192 -2.96 4.42 2.20
C VAL A 192 -2.97 4.08 0.71
N LEU A 193 -2.54 5.02 -0.12
CA LEU A 193 -2.59 4.93 -1.58
C LEU A 193 -1.45 4.08 -2.16
N ASN A 194 -0.30 4.07 -1.49
CA ASN A 194 0.86 3.25 -1.81
C ASN A 194 1.59 2.88 -0.51
N THR A 195 1.46 1.63 -0.08
CA THR A 195 2.03 1.15 1.18
C THR A 195 3.55 1.30 1.27
N GLU A 196 4.27 0.92 0.21
CA GLU A 196 5.74 0.94 0.23
C GLU A 196 6.27 2.36 0.34
N LEU A 197 5.73 3.27 -0.48
CA LEU A 197 6.11 4.68 -0.43
C LEU A 197 5.77 5.29 0.94
N ALA A 198 4.59 4.97 1.49
CA ALA A 198 4.17 5.48 2.80
C ALA A 198 5.13 5.04 3.93
N ILE A 199 5.63 3.81 3.87
CA ILE A 199 6.61 3.28 4.82
C ILE A 199 7.97 3.96 4.62
N GLU A 200 8.42 4.06 3.37
CA GLU A 200 9.72 4.65 3.01
C GLU A 200 9.84 6.10 3.48
N ILE A 201 8.81 6.92 3.26
CA ILE A 201 8.82 8.33 3.65
C ILE A 201 8.40 8.57 5.11
N GLY A 202 8.08 7.50 5.85
CA GLY A 202 7.72 7.57 7.26
C GLY A 202 6.31 8.10 7.55
N GLU A 203 5.40 8.08 6.58
CA GLU A 203 3.98 8.39 6.80
C GLU A 203 3.20 7.22 7.42
N LEU A 204 3.69 5.98 7.23
CA LEU A 204 3.13 4.77 7.81
C LEU A 204 4.22 3.98 8.52
N MET A 205 4.00 3.66 9.79
CA MET A 205 4.96 2.92 10.62
C MET A 205 4.36 1.59 11.06
N LEU A 206 5.12 0.51 10.92
CA LEU A 206 4.74 -0.81 11.41
C LEU A 206 5.20 -0.95 12.86
N LYS A 207 4.30 -1.31 13.77
CA LYS A 207 4.59 -1.39 15.21
C LYS A 207 5.64 -2.47 15.55
N ASN A 208 5.63 -3.57 14.80
CA ASN A 208 6.52 -4.71 14.98
C ASN A 208 7.45 -4.89 13.77
N ARG A 209 7.99 -3.80 13.20
CA ARG A 209 8.91 -3.95 12.06
C ARG A 209 10.21 -4.65 12.49
N SER A 210 10.70 -5.53 11.64
CA SER A 210 12.08 -6.01 11.67
C SER A 210 13.02 -4.81 11.49
N MET A 211 14.13 -4.83 12.21
CA MET A 211 15.16 -3.79 12.11
C MET A 211 15.80 -3.83 10.72
N THR A 212 15.96 -2.68 10.08
CA THR A 212 16.64 -2.61 8.78
C THR A 212 18.15 -2.80 8.96
N ARG A 213 18.84 -3.27 7.91
CA ARG A 213 20.31 -3.41 7.93
C ARG A 213 21.02 -2.10 8.29
N ASN A 214 20.54 -0.97 7.80
CA ASN A 214 21.14 0.33 8.10
C ASN A 214 20.94 0.71 9.57
N GLU A 215 19.75 0.48 10.12
CA GLU A 215 19.48 0.69 11.55
C GLU A 215 20.33 -0.23 12.42
N ALA A 216 20.51 -1.48 12.02
CA ALA A 216 21.40 -2.42 12.71
C ALA A 216 22.86 -1.94 12.70
N ILE A 217 23.34 -1.40 11.57
CA ILE A 217 24.69 -0.84 11.47
C ILE A 217 24.84 0.42 12.34
N VAL A 218 23.84 1.30 12.37
CA VAL A 218 23.85 2.50 13.21
C VAL A 218 23.89 2.10 14.68
N LYS A 219 23.01 1.19 15.12
CA LYS A 219 23.02 0.68 16.50
C LYS A 219 24.32 -0.01 16.87
N LEU A 220 24.93 -0.76 15.95
CA LEU A 220 26.23 -1.39 16.19
C LEU A 220 27.34 -0.36 16.38
N LYS A 221 27.31 0.76 15.62
CA LYS A 221 28.26 1.87 15.80
C LYS A 221 28.04 2.57 17.15
N GLU A 222 26.80 2.90 17.47
CA GLU A 222 26.46 3.50 18.77
C GLU A 222 26.88 2.59 19.94
N ALA A 223 26.63 1.28 19.85
CA ALA A 223 27.06 0.31 20.85
C ALA A 223 28.58 0.24 20.99
N LYS A 224 29.31 0.37 19.87
CA LYS A 224 30.78 0.45 19.89
C LYS A 224 31.25 1.72 20.57
N ASP A 225 30.64 2.87 20.25
CA ASP A 225 30.98 4.14 20.88
C ASP A 225 30.70 4.10 22.40
N LEU A 226 29.59 3.46 22.82
CA LEU A 226 29.28 3.25 24.24
C LEU A 226 30.30 2.34 24.94
N LEU A 227 30.78 1.29 24.28
CA LEU A 227 31.85 0.44 24.79
C LEU A 227 33.16 1.25 24.95
N ASP A 228 33.53 2.01 23.91
CA ASP A 228 34.74 2.83 23.91
C ASP A 228 34.69 3.94 24.99
N LEU A 229 33.49 4.44 25.32
CA LEU A 229 33.24 5.38 26.41
C LEU A 229 33.14 4.71 27.80
N GLY A 230 33.20 3.38 27.90
CA GLY A 230 33.03 2.64 29.15
C GLY A 230 31.61 2.67 29.72
N LEU A 231 30.61 2.99 28.89
CA LEU A 231 29.19 3.03 29.26
C LEU A 231 28.46 1.70 28.98
N MET A 232 29.15 0.74 28.37
CA MET A 232 28.70 -0.62 28.07
C MET A 232 29.83 -1.60 28.35
N SER A 233 29.52 -2.81 28.82
CA SER A 233 30.52 -3.87 29.01
C SER A 233 30.86 -4.57 27.68
N SER A 234 32.06 -5.18 27.61
CA SER A 234 32.46 -5.96 26.42
C SER A 234 31.52 -7.14 26.14
N GLU A 235 30.96 -7.75 27.19
CA GLU A 235 30.02 -8.87 27.07
C GLU A 235 28.68 -8.45 26.46
N GLU A 236 28.14 -7.30 26.89
CA GLU A 236 26.92 -6.72 26.32
C GLU A 236 27.12 -6.31 24.85
N PHE A 237 28.28 -5.75 24.53
CA PHE A 237 28.63 -5.39 23.15
C PHE A 237 28.69 -6.63 22.24
N GLU A 238 29.39 -7.68 22.63
CA GLU A 238 29.52 -8.89 21.80
C GLU A 238 28.17 -9.60 21.61
N LYS A 239 27.32 -9.63 22.65
CA LYS A 239 25.95 -10.14 22.51
C LYS A 239 25.15 -9.34 21.48
N MET A 240 25.17 -8.01 21.58
CA MET A 240 24.47 -7.14 20.63
C MET A 240 25.04 -7.26 19.22
N ARG A 241 26.36 -7.42 19.11
CA ARG A 241 27.06 -7.62 17.84
C ARG A 241 26.61 -8.91 17.15
N GLU A 242 26.53 -10.03 17.85
CA GLU A 242 26.09 -11.30 17.23
C GLU A 242 24.60 -11.26 16.83
N GLU A 243 23.74 -10.64 17.64
CA GLU A 243 22.32 -10.42 17.29
C GLU A 243 22.19 -9.55 16.02
N LEU A 244 22.87 -8.41 15.96
CA LEU A 244 22.82 -7.49 14.83
C LEU A 244 23.55 -8.04 13.59
N LYS A 245 24.59 -8.85 13.77
CA LYS A 245 25.35 -9.46 12.67
C LYS A 245 24.48 -10.39 11.83
N THR A 246 23.58 -11.14 12.45
CA THR A 246 22.58 -11.95 11.73
C THR A 246 21.76 -11.07 10.78
N ILE A 247 21.27 -9.92 11.27
CA ILE A 247 20.48 -8.95 10.48
C ILE A 247 21.32 -8.27 9.38
N ILE A 248 22.60 -8.03 9.65
CA ILE A 248 23.51 -7.35 8.70
C ILE A 248 23.94 -8.28 7.57
N LEU A 249 24.14 -9.58 7.87
CA LEU A 249 24.62 -10.59 6.94
C LEU A 249 23.52 -11.33 6.18
N GLU A 250 22.28 -11.39 6.69
CA GLU A 250 21.12 -11.89 5.93
C GLU A 250 20.77 -10.93 4.78
N LYS A 251 21.49 -11.04 3.65
CA LYS A 251 21.09 -10.58 2.33
C LYS A 251 21.66 -11.49 1.25
#